data_AF-A0A6B4JIN8-F1
#
_entry.id   AF-A0A6B4JIN8-F1
#
_cell.length_a   1.000
_cell.length_b   1.000
_cell.length_c   1.000
_cell.angle_alpha   90.00
_cell.angle_beta   90.00
_cell.angle_gamma   90.00
#
_symmetry.space_group_name_H-M   'P 1'
#
loop_
_entity.id
_entity.type
_entity.pdbx_description
1 polymer ?
#
loop_
_entity_poly.entity_id
_entity_poly.type
_entity_poly.pdbx_seq_one_letter_code
_entity_poly.pdbx_strand_id
1 'polypeptide(L)'
;MKLLKRDGKHEGFYITLVIGKRENVSWWSSPPNKVDHVGLSYLTDRYPLITTRKRAEEFKELYANLWVDATKYQKELMEHCIGLNYKNKPYRNYFYTDCNDKDWNELVAKGLANKSKKEPDSHNCIYFWLTKQGVEFILGKLISNEVYREL
;
A
#
# COMPACT_ATOMS: atom_id res chain seq x y z
N MET A 1 1.57 -0.45 12.37
CA MET A 1 1.12 -1.84 12.07
C MET A 1 1.70 -2.24 10.73
N LYS A 2 1.98 -3.54 10.53
CA LYS A 2 2.43 -4.10 9.24
C LYS A 2 1.73 -5.44 8.98
N LEU A 3 1.42 -5.72 7.72
CA LEU A 3 0.94 -7.02 7.26
C LEU A 3 1.92 -7.63 6.27
N LEU A 4 2.07 -8.95 6.34
CA LEU A 4 2.88 -9.74 5.42
C LEU A 4 2.05 -10.92 4.92
N LYS A 5 2.00 -11.10 3.60
CA LYS A 5 1.38 -12.26 2.95
C LYS A 5 2.46 -13.25 2.55
N ARG A 6 2.26 -14.53 2.88
CA ARG A 6 3.10 -15.66 2.42
C ARG A 6 2.21 -16.77 1.89
N ASP A 7 2.68 -17.47 0.88
CA ASP A 7 1.98 -18.63 0.32
C ASP A 7 1.88 -19.73 1.38
N GLY A 8 0.71 -20.36 1.42
CA GLY A 8 0.40 -21.49 2.29
C GLY A 8 0.16 -22.77 1.50
N LYS A 9 -0.44 -23.75 2.17
CA LYS A 9 -0.87 -25.01 1.54
C LYS A 9 -2.22 -24.82 0.85
N HIS A 10 -2.48 -25.60 -0.20
CA HIS A 10 -3.77 -25.67 -0.89
C HIS A 10 -4.31 -24.30 -1.32
N GLU A 11 -3.46 -23.48 -1.96
CA GLU A 11 -3.81 -22.13 -2.45
C GLU A 11 -4.20 -21.12 -1.35
N GLY A 12 -4.14 -21.51 -0.08
CA GLY A 12 -4.32 -20.62 1.05
C GLY A 12 -3.09 -19.76 1.31
N PHE A 13 -3.25 -18.73 2.14
CA PHE A 13 -2.19 -17.78 2.51
C PHE A 13 -2.03 -17.70 4.03
N TYR A 14 -0.79 -17.51 4.47
CA TYR A 14 -0.48 -17.06 5.82
C TYR A 14 -0.36 -15.54 5.81
N ILE A 15 -1.18 -14.89 6.63
CA ILE A 15 -1.12 -13.44 6.82
C ILE A 15 -0.61 -13.15 8.22
N THR A 16 0.59 -12.59 8.30
CA THR A 16 1.24 -12.18 9.54
C THR A 16 0.93 -10.72 9.85
N LEU A 17 0.37 -10.46 11.02
CA LEU A 17 0.19 -9.15 11.62
C LEU A 17 1.35 -8.84 12.56
N VAL A 18 1.98 -7.67 12.36
CA VAL A 18 3.06 -7.17 13.22
C VAL A 18 2.65 -5.83 13.85
N ILE A 19 2.64 -5.78 15.19
CA ILE A 19 2.42 -4.56 15.98
C ILE A 19 3.55 -4.43 17.02
N GLY A 20 4.45 -3.47 16.78
CA GLY A 20 5.66 -3.32 17.61
C GLY A 20 6.54 -4.57 17.50
N LYS A 21 6.81 -5.23 18.62
CA LYS A 21 7.56 -6.50 18.70
C LYS A 21 6.67 -7.75 18.67
N ARG A 22 5.33 -7.58 18.61
CA ARG A 22 4.39 -8.70 18.67
C ARG A 22 3.98 -9.10 17.27
N GLU A 23 3.97 -10.39 17.03
CA GLU A 23 3.54 -10.99 15.78
C GLU A 23 2.38 -11.95 16.03
N ASN A 24 1.44 -11.99 15.09
CA ASN A 24 0.35 -12.94 15.10
C ASN A 24 0.07 -13.42 13.67
N VAL A 25 -0.03 -14.72 13.48
CA VAL A 25 -0.19 -15.32 12.15
C VAL A 25 -1.55 -15.99 12.08
N SER A 26 -2.30 -15.72 11.01
CA SER A 26 -3.56 -16.42 10.72
C SER A 26 -3.47 -17.06 9.33
N TRP A 27 -3.98 -18.28 9.21
CA TRP A 27 -4.14 -18.97 7.95
C TRP A 27 -5.51 -18.64 7.33
N TRP A 28 -5.50 -18.39 6.03
CA TRP A 28 -6.67 -18.10 5.23
C TRP A 28 -6.71 -19.08 4.06
N SER A 29 -7.72 -19.94 4.03
CA SER A 29 -7.89 -20.95 2.98
C SER A 29 -8.27 -20.35 1.63
N SER A 30 -9.20 -19.39 1.62
CA SER A 30 -9.61 -18.63 0.44
C SER A 30 -9.94 -17.20 0.85
N PRO A 31 -8.91 -16.38 1.14
CA PRO A 31 -9.13 -15.01 1.57
C PRO A 31 -9.76 -14.16 0.46
N PRO A 32 -10.75 -13.31 0.78
CA PRO A 32 -11.21 -12.28 -0.15
C PRO A 32 -10.09 -11.24 -0.37
N ASN A 33 -10.18 -10.45 -1.44
CA ASN A 33 -9.23 -9.35 -1.68
C ASN A 33 -9.46 -8.13 -0.77
N LYS A 34 -10.59 -8.08 -0.07
CA LYS A 34 -10.97 -7.05 0.90
C LYS A 34 -11.75 -7.66 2.05
N VAL A 35 -11.57 -7.08 3.23
CA VAL A 35 -12.30 -7.44 4.46
C VAL A 35 -12.98 -6.21 5.08
N ASP A 36 -13.34 -5.24 4.25
CA ASP A 36 -14.00 -3.98 4.64
C ASP A 36 -15.28 -4.19 5.46
N HIS A 37 -16.08 -5.19 5.09
CA HIS A 37 -17.36 -5.55 5.71
C HIS A 37 -17.22 -6.28 7.06
N VAL A 38 -16.03 -6.80 7.41
CA VAL A 38 -15.91 -7.61 8.63
C VAL A 38 -15.89 -6.73 9.89
N GLY A 39 -16.52 -7.23 10.95
CA GLY A 39 -16.55 -6.56 12.24
C GLY A 39 -15.25 -6.72 13.05
N LEU A 40 -15.13 -5.93 14.12
CA LEU A 40 -14.01 -6.00 15.06
C LEU A 40 -13.87 -7.40 15.69
N SER A 41 -14.98 -8.06 16.01
CA SER A 41 -14.97 -9.41 16.61
C SER A 41 -14.24 -10.41 15.72
N TYR A 42 -14.63 -10.48 14.44
CA TYR A 42 -14.01 -11.36 13.45
C TYR A 42 -12.49 -11.17 13.35
N LEU A 43 -12.04 -9.91 13.34
CA LEU A 43 -10.61 -9.60 13.30
C LEU A 43 -9.92 -9.90 14.63
N THR A 44 -10.55 -9.65 15.77
CA THR A 44 -10.00 -9.98 17.10
C THR A 44 -9.80 -11.48 17.25
N ASP A 45 -10.78 -12.29 16.82
CA ASP A 45 -10.75 -13.74 16.94
C ASP A 45 -9.59 -14.34 16.12
N ARG A 46 -9.31 -13.76 14.95
CA ARG A 46 -8.17 -14.17 14.11
C ARG A 46 -6.84 -13.57 14.55
N TYR A 47 -6.88 -12.33 15.04
CA TYR A 47 -5.74 -11.51 15.40
C TYR A 47 -6.00 -10.81 16.73
N PRO A 48 -5.67 -11.45 17.87
CA PRO A 48 -5.94 -10.91 19.21
C PRO A 48 -5.29 -9.54 19.50
N LEU A 49 -4.35 -9.10 18.67
CA LEU A 49 -3.74 -7.77 18.77
C LEU A 49 -4.63 -6.64 18.22
N ILE A 50 -5.68 -6.95 17.44
CA ILE A 50 -6.64 -5.99 16.89
C ILE A 50 -7.77 -5.76 17.90
N THR A 51 -7.46 -5.05 18.97
CA THR A 51 -8.39 -4.87 20.10
C THR A 51 -9.30 -3.65 19.98
N THR A 52 -9.09 -2.79 18.98
CA THR A 52 -9.82 -1.52 18.84
C THR A 52 -10.38 -1.36 17.44
N ARG A 53 -11.49 -0.61 17.31
CA ARG A 53 -12.07 -0.25 16.00
C ARG A 53 -11.03 0.43 15.10
N LYS A 54 -10.22 1.34 15.66
CA LYS A 54 -9.13 1.98 14.93
C LYS A 54 -8.16 0.96 14.33
N ARG A 55 -7.69 -0.02 15.11
CA ARG A 55 -6.80 -1.09 14.60
C ARG A 55 -7.48 -1.96 13.56
N ALA A 56 -8.79 -2.19 13.68
CA ALA A 56 -9.54 -2.94 12.68
C ALA A 56 -9.59 -2.21 11.33
N GLU A 57 -9.86 -0.90 11.33
CA GLU A 57 -9.83 -0.10 10.10
C GLU A 57 -8.42 -0.03 9.50
N GLU A 58 -7.40 0.21 10.33
CA GLU A 58 -5.98 0.15 9.93
C GLU A 58 -5.60 -1.20 9.29
N PHE A 59 -6.11 -2.31 9.84
CA PHE A 59 -5.90 -3.64 9.29
C PHE A 59 -6.56 -3.80 7.93
N LYS A 60 -7.82 -3.35 7.77
CA LYS A 60 -8.57 -3.46 6.51
C LYS A 60 -7.87 -2.72 5.37
N GLU A 61 -7.35 -1.53 5.64
CA GLU A 61 -6.57 -0.75 4.68
C GLU A 61 -5.31 -1.50 4.24
N LEU A 62 -4.49 -1.94 5.20
CA LEU A 62 -3.27 -2.71 4.89
C LEU A 62 -3.57 -4.05 4.22
N TYR A 63 -4.70 -4.67 4.53
CA TYR A 63 -5.07 -5.97 3.98
C TYR A 63 -5.36 -5.85 2.49
N ALA A 64 -6.09 -4.81 2.06
CA ALA A 64 -6.35 -4.56 0.65
C ALA A 64 -5.05 -4.45 -0.16
N ASN A 65 -4.01 -3.83 0.41
CA ASN A 65 -2.70 -3.70 -0.21
C ASN A 65 -2.00 -5.03 -0.48
N LEU A 66 -2.33 -6.10 0.24
CA LEU A 66 -1.75 -7.44 0.01
C LEU A 66 -2.19 -8.06 -1.33
N TRP A 67 -3.24 -7.53 -1.94
CA TRP A 67 -3.87 -8.05 -3.16
C TRP A 67 -3.62 -7.19 -4.38
N VAL A 68 -2.95 -6.05 -4.22
CA VAL A 68 -2.60 -5.20 -5.36
C VAL A 68 -1.47 -5.86 -6.14
N ASP A 69 -1.76 -6.20 -7.40
CA ASP A 69 -0.76 -6.71 -8.32
C ASP A 69 0.01 -5.54 -8.95
N ALA A 70 1.21 -5.29 -8.43
CA ALA A 70 2.15 -4.33 -8.98
C ALA A 70 3.44 -5.06 -9.37
N THR A 71 3.87 -4.83 -10.60
CA THR A 71 5.09 -5.44 -11.15
C THR A 71 6.30 -4.99 -10.34
N LYS A 72 7.42 -5.73 -10.44
CA LYS A 72 8.67 -5.32 -9.81
C LYS A 72 9.10 -3.93 -10.28
N TYR A 73 8.98 -3.66 -11.57
CA TYR A 73 9.31 -2.36 -12.17
C TYR A 73 8.43 -1.22 -11.63
N GLN A 74 7.12 -1.46 -11.51
CA GLN A 74 6.20 -0.48 -10.90
C GLN A 74 6.61 -0.16 -9.45
N LYS A 75 7.02 -1.16 -8.67
CA LYS A 75 7.51 -0.93 -7.30
C LYS A 75 8.79 -0.10 -7.29
N GLU A 76 9.74 -0.39 -8.18
CA GLU A 76 10.98 0.39 -8.33
C GLU A 76 10.69 1.85 -8.72
N LEU A 77 9.72 2.10 -9.62
CA LEU A 77 9.25 3.45 -9.96
C LEU A 77 8.66 4.17 -8.76
N MET A 78 7.81 3.49 -7.98
CA MET A 78 7.21 4.07 -6.78
C MET A 78 8.27 4.37 -5.71
N GLU A 79 9.22 3.46 -5.47
CA GLU A 79 10.35 3.66 -4.56
C GLU A 79 11.20 4.86 -4.99
N HIS A 80 11.49 4.97 -6.28
CA HIS A 80 12.19 6.12 -6.85
C HIS A 80 11.40 7.42 -6.64
N CYS A 81 10.08 7.42 -6.89
CA CYS A 81 9.21 8.58 -6.70
C CYS A 81 9.33 9.17 -5.29
N ILE A 82 9.40 8.30 -4.27
CA ILE A 82 9.53 8.74 -2.88
C ILE A 82 10.97 8.86 -2.37
N GLY A 83 11.96 8.60 -3.23
CA GLY A 83 13.38 8.77 -2.93
C GLY A 83 14.01 7.65 -2.09
N LEU A 84 13.39 6.47 -2.05
CA LEU A 84 13.89 5.32 -1.28
C LEU A 84 15.10 4.64 -1.93
N ASN A 85 15.34 4.87 -3.21
CA ASN A 85 16.51 4.35 -3.92
C ASN A 85 17.82 5.00 -3.46
N TYR A 86 17.76 6.20 -2.84
CA TYR A 86 18.94 6.91 -2.34
C TYR A 86 19.03 6.96 -0.82
N LYS A 87 17.88 6.90 -0.12
CA LYS A 87 17.80 7.07 1.33
C LYS A 87 16.84 6.06 1.94
N ASN A 88 17.07 5.72 3.21
CA ASN A 88 16.20 4.80 3.95
C ASN A 88 14.87 5.44 4.42
N LYS A 89 14.63 6.72 4.10
CA LYS A 89 13.41 7.45 4.49
C LYS A 89 12.87 8.23 3.29
N PRO A 90 11.55 8.16 3.02
CA PRO A 90 10.90 9.01 2.03
C PRO A 90 11.11 10.50 2.33
N TYR A 91 11.36 11.29 1.30
CA TYR A 91 11.61 12.74 1.45
C TYR A 91 11.03 13.61 0.32
N ARG A 92 10.34 12.98 -0.63
CA ARG A 92 9.63 13.61 -1.75
C ARG A 92 8.44 12.72 -2.10
N ASN A 93 7.49 13.23 -2.88
CA ASN A 93 6.46 12.42 -3.52
C ASN A 93 5.99 13.08 -4.82
N TYR A 94 6.85 13.09 -5.82
CA TYR A 94 6.50 13.55 -7.16
C TYR A 94 7.44 12.91 -8.19
N PHE A 95 6.89 12.61 -9.36
CA PHE A 95 7.61 12.06 -10.49
C PHE A 95 7.13 12.74 -11.77
N TYR A 96 8.05 13.09 -12.65
CA TYR A 96 7.76 13.83 -13.88
C TYR A 96 8.17 12.96 -15.08
N THR A 97 7.20 12.67 -15.95
CA THR A 97 7.37 11.78 -17.11
C THR A 97 6.30 12.10 -18.15
N ASP A 98 6.32 11.41 -19.29
CA ASP A 98 5.32 11.53 -20.35
C ASP A 98 3.90 11.27 -19.79
N CYS A 99 2.91 12.05 -20.22
CA CYS A 99 1.54 11.92 -19.74
C CYS A 99 0.90 10.57 -20.10
N ASN A 100 1.42 9.87 -21.10
CA ASN A 100 0.97 8.55 -21.55
C ASN A 100 1.85 7.42 -21.00
N ASP A 101 2.71 7.68 -20.01
CA ASP A 101 3.51 6.67 -19.33
C ASP A 101 2.62 5.53 -18.81
N LYS A 102 2.79 4.34 -19.40
CA LYS A 102 1.89 3.21 -19.20
C LYS A 102 1.85 2.77 -17.74
N ASP A 103 3.02 2.65 -17.10
CA ASP A 103 3.14 2.15 -15.74
C ASP A 103 2.54 3.12 -14.73
N TRP A 104 2.79 4.42 -14.90
CA TRP A 104 2.19 5.43 -14.03
C TRP A 104 0.68 5.54 -14.19
N ASN A 105 0.16 5.46 -15.41
CA ASN A 105 -1.28 5.45 -15.64
C ASN A 105 -1.95 4.16 -15.09
N GLU A 106 -1.29 3.00 -15.17
CA GLU A 106 -1.75 1.78 -14.51
C GLU A 106 -1.78 1.91 -12.98
N LEU A 107 -0.75 2.52 -12.38
CA LEU A 107 -0.72 2.79 -10.93
C LEU A 107 -1.84 3.74 -10.50
N VAL A 108 -2.21 4.72 -11.33
CA VAL A 108 -3.39 5.57 -11.13
C VAL A 108 -4.68 4.75 -11.16
N ALA A 109 -4.84 3.88 -12.17
CA ALA A 109 -6.01 3.01 -12.27
C ALA A 109 -6.15 2.05 -11.07
N LYS A 110 -5.02 1.63 -10.47
CA LYS A 110 -4.97 0.82 -9.25
C LYS A 110 -5.20 1.63 -7.95
N GLY A 111 -5.34 2.96 -8.04
CA GLY A 111 -5.51 3.84 -6.88
C GLY A 111 -4.23 4.10 -6.06
N LEU A 112 -3.07 3.66 -6.56
CA LEU A 112 -1.78 3.84 -5.88
C LEU A 112 -1.12 5.18 -6.21
N ALA A 113 -1.55 5.85 -7.28
CA ALA A 113 -1.00 7.14 -7.70
C ALA A 113 -2.10 8.12 -8.13
N ASN A 114 -1.74 9.40 -8.14
CA ASN A 114 -2.48 10.48 -8.76
C ASN A 114 -1.70 10.99 -9.96
N LYS A 115 -2.44 11.47 -10.96
CA LYS A 115 -1.94 12.24 -12.08
C LYS A 115 -2.35 13.70 -11.90
N SER A 116 -1.47 14.64 -12.22
CA SER A 116 -1.82 16.06 -12.23
C SER A 116 -3.01 16.31 -13.15
N LYS A 117 -3.86 17.28 -12.77
CA LYS A 117 -5.00 17.74 -13.59
C LYS A 117 -4.63 18.89 -14.54
N LYS A 118 -3.39 19.36 -14.47
CA LYS A 118 -2.89 20.38 -15.39
C LYS A 118 -2.67 19.77 -16.77
N GLU A 119 -2.73 20.60 -17.81
CA GLU A 119 -2.30 20.20 -19.14
C GLU A 119 -0.83 19.73 -19.10
N PRO A 120 -0.47 18.72 -19.91
CA PRO A 120 0.93 18.38 -20.14
C PRO A 120 1.70 19.61 -20.65
N ASP A 121 3.00 19.66 -20.38
CA ASP A 121 3.83 20.73 -20.91
C ASP A 121 4.17 20.53 -22.40
N SER A 122 5.01 21.41 -22.95
CA SER A 122 5.43 21.38 -24.35
C SER A 122 6.15 20.08 -24.77
N HIS A 123 6.62 19.27 -23.82
CA HIS A 123 7.25 17.97 -24.06
C HIS A 123 6.30 16.80 -23.82
N ASN A 124 4.99 17.07 -23.70
CA ASN A 124 3.95 16.08 -23.38
C ASN A 124 4.14 15.43 -22.00
N CYS A 125 4.88 16.08 -21.09
CA CYS A 125 5.18 15.55 -19.77
C CYS A 125 4.26 16.13 -18.69
N ILE A 126 4.05 15.37 -17.63
CA ILE A 126 3.19 15.71 -16.51
C ILE A 126 3.72 15.12 -15.20
N TYR A 127 3.28 15.71 -14.08
CA TYR A 127 3.58 15.20 -12.75
C TYR A 127 2.60 14.11 -12.32
N PHE A 128 3.15 13.06 -11.71
CA PHE A 128 2.48 12.03 -10.93
C PHE A 128 2.99 12.05 -9.49
N TRP A 129 2.19 11.54 -8.56
CA TRP A 129 2.61 11.32 -7.18
C TRP A 129 1.83 10.15 -6.58
N LEU A 130 2.41 9.46 -5.60
CA LEU A 130 1.72 8.37 -4.92
C LEU A 130 0.57 8.91 -4.08
N THR A 131 -0.53 8.16 -4.01
CA THR A 131 -1.54 8.35 -2.96
C THR A 131 -0.96 7.95 -1.61
N LYS A 132 -1.62 8.31 -0.50
CA LYS A 132 -1.22 7.82 0.83
C LYS A 132 -1.16 6.28 0.84
N GLN A 133 -2.16 5.63 0.26
CA GLN A 133 -2.18 4.17 0.10
C GLN A 133 -0.99 3.66 -0.72
N GLY A 134 -0.61 4.34 -1.80
CA GLY A 134 0.58 4.00 -2.60
C GLY A 134 1.88 4.08 -1.81
N VAL A 135 2.04 5.11 -0.97
CA VAL A 135 3.20 5.22 -0.07
C VAL A 135 3.20 4.09 0.96
N GLU A 136 2.06 3.79 1.56
CA GLU A 136 1.92 2.72 2.56
C GLU A 136 2.13 1.32 1.97
N PHE A 137 1.74 1.12 0.71
CA PHE A 137 1.98 -0.10 -0.05
C PHE A 137 3.48 -0.37 -0.19
N ILE A 138 4.27 0.63 -0.58
CA ILE A 138 5.73 0.50 -0.71
C ILE A 138 6.42 0.35 0.65
N LEU A 139 5.99 1.13 1.65
CA LEU A 139 6.58 1.04 2.99
C LEU A 139 6.17 -0.22 3.75
N GLY A 140 5.11 -0.90 3.31
CA GLY A 140 4.51 -2.04 3.99
C GLY A 140 4.00 -1.69 5.39
N LYS A 141 3.65 -0.43 5.64
CA LYS A 141 3.15 0.07 6.93
C LYS A 141 2.35 1.34 6.74
N LEU A 142 1.46 1.61 7.69
CA LEU A 142 0.70 2.86 7.73
C LEU A 142 1.57 4.07 8.05
N ILE A 143 1.17 5.23 7.53
CA ILE A 143 1.77 6.54 7.82
C ILE A 143 0.70 7.52 8.31
N SER A 144 1.11 8.53 9.08
CA SER A 144 0.20 9.61 9.46
C SER A 144 -0.09 10.53 8.28
N ASN A 145 -1.21 11.26 8.34
CA ASN A 145 -1.53 12.27 7.33
C ASN A 145 -0.51 13.42 7.32
N GLU A 146 0.10 13.73 8.47
CA GLU A 146 1.18 14.71 8.59
C GLU A 146 2.41 14.26 7.81
N VAL A 147 2.89 13.04 8.05
CA VAL A 147 4.02 12.46 7.32
C VAL A 147 3.76 12.43 5.83
N TYR A 148 2.54 12.09 5.39
CA TYR A 148 2.20 12.10 3.97
C TYR A 148 2.19 13.51 3.37
N ARG A 149 1.73 14.53 4.10
CA ARG A 149 1.70 15.93 3.64
C ARG A 149 3.09 16.59 3.56
N GLU A 150 4.04 16.07 4.33
CA GLU A 150 5.43 16.52 4.32
C GLU A 150 6.27 15.94 3.17
N LEU A 151 5.73 14.97 2.40
CA LEU A 151 6.36 14.39 1.21
C LEU A 151 6.00 15.17 -0.05
#